data_AF-A0A3R6NBG6-F1
#
_entry.id   AF-A0A3R6NBG6-F1
#
_cell.length_a   1.000
_cell.length_b   1.000
_cell.length_c   1.000
_cell.angle_alpha   90.00
_cell.angle_beta   90.00
_cell.angle_gamma   90.00
#
_symmetry.space_group_name_H-M   'P 1'
#
loop_
_entity.id
_entity.type
_entity.pdbx_description
1 polymer ?
#
loop_
_entity_poly.entity_id
_entity_poly.type
_entity_poly.pdbx_seq_one_letter_code
_entity_poly.pdbx_strand_id
1 'polypeptide(L)'
;MLKTNSKKVHENVKKYILANFDPCNSEEFAALENTNDIKAACNAIYNTFKAEKAPVGAYATMTERERFIDWCSGLPSILDTCYYYNRSAIDDLAKILEETEEESKGYGESQAEDLISYLLYHEIKKNL
;
A
#
# COMPACT_ATOMS: atom_id res chain seq x y z
N MET A 1 15.82 -1.39 -13.34
CA MET A 1 14.55 -1.61 -12.62
C MET A 1 14.19 -3.08 -12.63
N LEU A 2 13.69 -3.58 -11.50
CA LEU A 2 13.07 -4.89 -11.39
C LEU A 2 11.70 -4.92 -12.09
N LYS A 3 11.32 -6.07 -12.63
CA LYS A 3 9.95 -6.25 -13.12
C LYS A 3 8.99 -6.32 -11.94
N THR A 4 7.84 -5.64 -12.04
CA THR A 4 6.81 -5.54 -11.00
C THR A 4 6.26 -6.89 -10.52
N ASN A 5 6.37 -7.93 -11.35
CA ASN A 5 5.95 -9.30 -11.03
C ASN A 5 7.09 -10.21 -10.54
N SER A 6 8.29 -9.67 -10.32
CA SER A 6 9.44 -10.43 -9.86
C SER A 6 9.29 -10.80 -8.38
N LYS A 7 9.85 -11.96 -7.99
CA LYS A 7 9.88 -12.39 -6.59
C LYS A 7 10.48 -11.33 -5.67
N LYS A 8 11.52 -10.66 -6.15
CA LYS A 8 12.23 -9.62 -5.39
C LYS A 8 11.35 -8.40 -5.13
N VAL A 9 10.58 -7.94 -6.13
CA VAL A 9 9.60 -6.85 -5.91
C VAL A 9 8.54 -7.28 -4.91
N HIS A 10 8.03 -8.51 -4.97
CA HIS A 10 7.10 -9.01 -3.95
C HIS A 10 7.69 -8.96 -2.54
N GLU A 11 8.96 -9.34 -2.36
CA GLU A 11 9.65 -9.21 -1.07
C GLU A 11 9.80 -7.74 -0.63
N ASN A 12 10.14 -6.85 -1.55
CA ASN A 12 10.29 -5.42 -1.26
C ASN A 12 8.93 -4.78 -0.89
N VAL A 13 7.85 -5.14 -1.56
CA VAL A 13 6.49 -4.68 -1.23
C VAL A 13 6.06 -5.19 0.15
N LYS A 14 6.34 -6.46 0.51
CA LYS A 14 6.05 -6.97 1.86
C LYS A 14 6.77 -6.18 2.95
N LYS A 15 8.06 -5.86 2.72
CA LYS A 15 8.83 -5.01 3.64
C LYS A 15 8.26 -3.61 3.72
N TYR A 16 7.85 -3.05 2.59
CA TYR A 16 7.22 -1.74 2.54
C TYR A 16 5.90 -1.72 3.33
N ILE A 17 5.05 -2.75 3.18
CA ILE A 17 3.82 -2.89 3.96
C ILE A 17 4.13 -2.89 5.47
N LEU A 18 5.04 -3.75 5.92
CA LEU A 18 5.38 -3.84 7.35
C LEU A 18 5.99 -2.54 7.90
N ALA A 19 6.82 -1.86 7.10
CA ALA A 19 7.45 -0.61 7.50
C ALA A 19 6.48 0.57 7.62
N ASN A 20 5.36 0.53 6.89
CA ASN A 20 4.34 1.59 6.87
C ASN A 20 3.04 1.15 7.58
N PHE A 21 3.03 -0.02 8.23
CA PHE A 21 1.89 -0.51 8.98
C PHE A 21 1.86 0.13 10.37
N ASP A 22 0.81 0.90 10.66
CA ASP A 22 0.63 1.58 11.95
C ASP A 22 -0.69 1.15 12.61
N PRO A 23 -0.69 0.02 13.35
CA PRO A 23 -1.88 -0.47 14.03
C PRO A 23 -2.22 0.30 15.30
N CYS A 24 -1.36 1.22 15.77
CA CYS A 24 -1.57 1.90 17.06
C CYS A 24 -2.83 2.77 17.07
N ASN A 25 -3.25 3.23 15.89
CA ASN A 25 -4.48 4.01 15.73
C ASN A 25 -5.75 3.15 15.77
N SER A 26 -5.62 1.81 15.83
CA SER A 26 -6.73 0.86 15.92
C SER A 26 -6.67 0.05 17.21
N GLU A 27 -7.66 0.23 18.09
CA GLU A 27 -7.78 -0.57 19.33
C GLU A 27 -7.84 -2.08 19.05
N GLU A 28 -8.43 -2.48 17.92
CA GLU A 28 -8.58 -3.88 17.50
C GLU A 28 -7.23 -4.51 17.13
N PHE A 29 -6.34 -3.75 16.50
CA PHE A 29 -5.09 -4.26 15.95
C PHE A 29 -3.84 -3.81 16.71
N ALA A 30 -3.96 -3.00 17.77
CA ALA A 30 -2.83 -2.47 18.54
C ALA A 30 -1.80 -3.53 18.97
N ALA A 31 -2.23 -4.78 19.23
CA ALA A 31 -1.33 -5.89 19.57
C ALA A 31 -0.38 -6.31 18.43
N LEU A 32 -0.61 -5.83 17.20
CA LEU A 32 0.23 -6.08 16.02
C LEU A 32 1.30 -5.00 15.80
N GLU A 33 1.45 -4.05 16.74
CA GLU A 33 2.53 -3.05 16.68
C GLU A 33 3.90 -3.74 16.52
N ASN A 34 4.70 -3.26 15.56
CA ASN A 34 6.02 -3.83 15.22
C ASN A 34 5.99 -5.32 14.82
N THR A 35 4.86 -5.85 14.36
CA THR A 35 4.77 -7.23 13.89
C THR A 35 5.66 -7.48 12.67
N ASN A 36 6.22 -8.69 12.59
CA ASN A 36 6.87 -9.19 11.37
C ASN A 36 5.97 -10.20 10.62
N ASP A 37 4.77 -10.47 11.13
CA ASP A 37 3.80 -11.33 10.47
C ASP A 37 3.06 -10.57 9.38
N ILE A 38 3.54 -10.74 8.14
CA ILE A 38 2.94 -10.14 6.96
C ILE A 38 1.48 -10.55 6.76
N LYS A 39 1.06 -11.76 7.13
CA LYS A 39 -0.33 -12.20 6.95
C LYS A 39 -1.23 -11.49 7.94
N ALA A 40 -0.80 -11.34 9.20
CA ALA A 40 -1.55 -10.61 10.20
C ALA A 40 -1.70 -9.13 9.80
N ALA A 41 -0.61 -8.48 9.36
CA ALA A 41 -0.64 -7.10 8.89
C ALA A 41 -1.57 -6.93 7.67
N CYS A 42 -1.46 -7.79 6.65
CA CYS A 42 -2.32 -7.73 5.47
C CYS A 42 -3.80 -7.94 5.80
N ASN A 43 -4.13 -8.85 6.73
CA ASN A 43 -5.50 -9.05 7.19
C ASN A 43 -6.04 -7.81 7.92
N ALA A 44 -5.24 -7.21 8.82
CA ALA A 44 -5.63 -5.99 9.53
C ALA A 44 -5.88 -4.82 8.58
N ILE A 45 -4.96 -4.59 7.63
CA ILE A 45 -5.10 -3.54 6.60
C ILE A 45 -6.35 -3.79 5.76
N TYR A 46 -6.57 -5.02 5.30
CA TYR A 46 -7.71 -5.32 4.44
C TYR A 46 -9.05 -5.19 5.18
N ASN A 47 -9.14 -5.65 6.44
CA ASN A 47 -10.36 -5.48 7.23
C ASN A 47 -10.67 -4.00 7.49
N THR A 48 -9.65 -3.21 7.82
CA THR A 48 -9.77 -1.76 8.01
C THR A 48 -10.26 -1.08 6.73
N PHE A 49 -9.65 -1.39 5.59
CA PHE A 49 -10.10 -0.92 4.28
C PHE A 49 -11.58 -1.24 4.01
N LYS A 50 -12.02 -2.48 4.28
CA LYS A 50 -13.41 -2.89 4.04
C LYS A 50 -14.40 -2.17 4.96
N ALA A 51 -13.99 -1.83 6.18
CA ALA A 51 -14.80 -1.06 7.12
C ALA A 51 -14.89 0.42 6.70
N GLU A 52 -13.76 1.06 6.38
CA GLU A 52 -13.69 2.49 6.07
C GLU A 52 -14.23 2.83 4.67
N LYS A 53 -14.03 1.94 3.69
CA LYS A 53 -14.44 2.12 2.29
C LYS A 53 -15.35 0.98 1.82
N ALA A 54 -16.41 0.78 2.59
CA ALA A 54 -17.49 -0.14 2.25
C ALA A 54 -18.12 0.21 0.88
N PRO A 55 -18.58 -0.78 0.10
CA PRO A 55 -19.13 -0.58 -1.25
C PRO A 55 -20.56 -0.02 -1.21
N VAL A 56 -20.73 1.17 -0.64
CA VAL A 56 -22.02 1.84 -0.44
C VAL A 56 -21.99 3.21 -1.11
N GLY A 57 -23.13 3.66 -1.65
CA GLY A 57 -23.24 4.96 -2.33
C GLY A 57 -22.35 5.01 -3.57
N ALA A 58 -21.55 6.08 -3.71
CA ALA A 58 -20.65 6.26 -4.85
C ALA A 58 -19.66 5.08 -5.01
N TYR A 59 -19.24 4.48 -3.90
CA TYR A 59 -18.31 3.36 -3.86
C TYR A 59 -18.89 2.03 -4.36
N ALA A 60 -20.21 1.91 -4.48
CA ALA A 60 -20.86 0.68 -4.95
C ALA A 60 -20.52 0.36 -6.43
N THR A 61 -20.17 1.38 -7.21
CA THR A 61 -19.84 1.24 -8.64
C THR A 61 -18.35 1.03 -8.90
N MET A 62 -17.50 1.25 -7.90
CA MET A 62 -16.05 1.09 -8.01
C MET A 62 -15.64 -0.35 -7.76
N THR A 63 -14.67 -0.84 -8.53
CA THR A 63 -14.00 -2.10 -8.23
C THR A 63 -13.32 -2.03 -6.86
N GLU A 64 -13.09 -3.18 -6.23
CA GLU A 64 -12.41 -3.22 -4.93
C GLU A 64 -11.03 -2.58 -4.97
N ARG A 65 -10.30 -2.78 -6.07
CA ARG A 65 -9.00 -2.16 -6.30
C ARG A 65 -9.09 -0.65 -6.42
N GLU A 66 -10.04 -0.13 -7.20
CA GLU A 66 -10.22 1.33 -7.32
C GLU A 66 -10.58 1.95 -5.98
N ARG A 67 -11.45 1.30 -5.20
CA ARG A 67 -11.74 1.76 -3.83
C ARG A 67 -10.51 1.72 -2.94
N PHE A 68 -9.65 0.71 -3.08
CA PHE A 68 -8.42 0.62 -2.29
C PHE A 68 -7.46 1.76 -2.65
N ILE A 69 -7.30 2.08 -3.93
CA ILE A 69 -6.46 3.21 -4.37
C ILE A 69 -7.03 4.55 -3.85
N ASP A 70 -8.35 4.76 -3.97
CA ASP A 70 -9.04 5.93 -3.38
C ASP A 70 -8.95 5.98 -1.85
N TRP A 71 -8.88 4.82 -1.21
CA TRP A 71 -8.65 4.73 0.23
C TRP A 71 -7.23 5.17 0.60
N CYS A 72 -6.23 4.71 -0.15
CA CYS A 72 -4.84 5.09 0.08
C CYS A 72 -4.62 6.60 -0.12
N SER A 73 -5.30 7.24 -1.07
CA SER A 73 -5.24 8.70 -1.16
C SER A 73 -6.00 9.38 0.00
N GLY A 74 -6.85 8.69 0.75
CA GLY A 74 -7.63 9.25 1.85
C GLY A 74 -6.98 9.26 3.23
N LEU A 75 -5.67 8.97 3.33
CA LEU A 75 -4.95 8.76 4.60
C LEU A 75 -5.60 7.68 5.48
N PRO A 76 -5.46 6.39 5.11
CA PRO A 76 -5.87 5.25 5.91
C PRO A 76 -5.44 5.34 7.37
N SER A 77 -6.29 4.90 8.29
CA SER A 77 -5.97 4.91 9.72
C SER A 77 -4.82 3.97 10.12
N ILE A 78 -4.59 2.91 9.33
CA ILE A 78 -3.70 1.79 9.70
C ILE A 78 -2.48 1.62 8.78
N LEU A 79 -2.41 2.40 7.70
CA LEU A 79 -1.38 2.27 6.67
C LEU A 79 -0.88 3.66 6.29
N ASP A 80 0.40 3.94 6.56
CA ASP A 80 1.04 5.18 6.15
C ASP A 80 1.15 5.22 4.62
N THR A 81 0.39 6.14 4.04
CA THR A 81 0.32 6.43 2.60
C THR A 81 0.76 7.87 2.31
N CYS A 82 1.61 8.45 3.17
CA CYS A 82 2.14 9.80 2.99
C CYS A 82 2.89 9.99 1.66
N TYR A 83 3.13 8.94 0.87
CA TYR A 83 3.57 9.06 -0.52
C TYR A 83 2.58 9.83 -1.42
N TYR A 84 1.34 10.07 -0.99
CA TYR A 84 0.39 10.99 -1.66
C TYR A 84 0.55 12.48 -1.27
N TYR A 85 1.27 12.80 -0.20
CA TYR A 85 1.17 14.13 0.44
C TYR A 85 2.51 14.73 0.90
N ASN A 86 3.33 13.94 1.60
CA ASN A 86 4.47 14.44 2.37
C ASN A 86 5.80 13.72 2.05
N ARG A 87 5.76 12.73 1.15
CA ARG A 87 6.89 11.89 0.74
C ARG A 87 6.80 11.69 -0.78
N SER A 88 7.94 11.64 -1.46
CA SER A 88 7.95 11.38 -2.91
C SER A 88 7.55 9.93 -3.16
N ALA A 89 6.50 9.72 -3.95
CA ALA A 89 6.12 8.40 -4.42
C ALA A 89 7.15 7.86 -5.41
N ILE A 90 7.81 8.74 -6.18
CA ILE A 90 8.90 8.34 -7.08
C ILE A 90 10.05 7.71 -6.28
N ASP A 91 10.49 8.33 -5.19
CA ASP A 91 11.56 7.79 -4.36
C ASP A 91 11.19 6.45 -3.71
N ASP A 92 9.95 6.31 -3.27
CA ASP A 92 9.46 5.08 -2.67
C ASP A 92 9.30 3.96 -3.69
N LEU A 93 8.79 4.28 -4.88
CA LEU A 93 8.69 3.33 -5.99
C LEU A 93 10.07 2.88 -6.44
N ALA A 94 11.03 3.81 -6.53
CA ALA A 94 12.41 3.51 -6.92
C ALA A 94 13.07 2.55 -5.93
N LYS A 95 12.82 2.69 -4.61
CA LYS A 95 13.28 1.73 -3.61
C LYS A 95 12.64 0.36 -3.78
N ILE A 96 11.33 0.31 -4.07
CA ILE A 96 10.61 -0.96 -4.26
C ILE A 96 11.13 -1.69 -5.50
N LEU A 97 11.35 -0.96 -6.60
CA LEU A 97 11.76 -1.49 -7.90
C LEU A 97 13.28 -1.56 -8.10
N GLU A 98 14.06 -1.13 -7.11
CA GLU A 98 15.53 -1.02 -7.17
C GLU A 98 15.98 -0.28 -8.44
N GLU A 99 15.39 0.89 -8.66
CA GLU A 99 15.66 1.76 -9.81
C GLU A 99 16.91 2.60 -9.61
N THR A 100 17.59 2.91 -10.72
CA THR A 100 18.60 3.98 -10.73
C THR A 100 17.93 5.36 -10.79
N GLU A 101 18.69 6.42 -10.51
CA GLU A 101 18.21 7.80 -10.64
C GLU A 101 17.74 8.15 -12.06
N GLU A 102 18.30 7.51 -13.09
CA GLU A 102 17.85 7.69 -14.47
C GLU A 102 16.53 6.97 -14.75
N GLU A 103 16.31 5.81 -14.14
CA GLU A 103 15.09 5.02 -14.33
C GLU A 103 13.89 5.68 -13.63
N SER A 104 14.10 6.22 -12.42
CA SER A 104 13.04 6.88 -11.63
C SER A 104 12.49 8.15 -12.29
N LYS A 105 13.28 8.83 -13.13
CA LYS A 105 12.85 10.00 -13.93
C LYS A 105 11.77 9.68 -14.96
N GLY A 106 11.53 8.39 -15.24
CA GLY A 106 10.47 7.94 -16.14
C GLY A 106 9.06 8.06 -15.57
N TYR A 107 8.91 8.24 -14.25
CA TYR A 107 7.64 8.34 -13.56
C TYR A 107 7.30 9.78 -13.16
N GLY A 108 6.04 10.17 -13.31
CA GLY A 108 5.47 11.29 -12.54
C GLY A 108 4.96 10.83 -11.18
N GLU A 109 4.84 11.75 -10.21
CA GLU A 109 4.36 11.44 -8.84
C GLU A 109 3.03 10.69 -8.86
N SER A 110 2.01 11.19 -9.55
CA SER A 110 0.70 10.51 -9.64
C SER A 110 0.78 9.11 -10.26
N GLN A 111 1.69 8.87 -11.20
CA GLN A 111 1.88 7.52 -11.76
C GLN A 111 2.55 6.59 -10.75
N ALA A 112 3.49 7.12 -9.97
CA ALA A 112 4.17 6.37 -8.92
C ALA A 112 3.23 6.04 -7.77
N GLU A 113 2.41 7.01 -7.33
CA GLU A 113 1.35 6.85 -6.33
C GLU A 113 0.39 5.70 -6.70
N ASP A 114 -0.17 5.74 -7.91
CA ASP A 114 -1.09 4.71 -8.41
C ASP A 114 -0.42 3.33 -8.47
N LEU A 115 0.85 3.28 -8.91
CA LEU A 115 1.58 2.02 -9.03
C LEU A 115 1.93 1.44 -7.65
N ILE A 116 2.35 2.26 -6.68
CA ILE A 116 2.56 1.80 -5.29
C ILE A 116 1.26 1.25 -4.74
N SER A 117 0.17 2.02 -4.79
CA SER A 117 -1.15 1.59 -4.29
C SER A 117 -1.62 0.28 -4.95
N TYR A 118 -1.37 0.12 -6.26
CA TYR A 118 -1.63 -1.13 -6.98
C TYR A 118 -0.79 -2.31 -6.45
N LEU A 119 0.52 -2.12 -6.25
CA LEU A 119 1.42 -3.15 -5.75
C LEU A 119 1.04 -3.57 -4.33
N LEU A 120 0.70 -2.61 -3.47
CA LEU A 120 0.22 -2.87 -2.10
C LEU A 120 -1.06 -3.70 -2.13
N TYR A 121 -2.08 -3.27 -2.89
CA TYR A 121 -3.33 -4.01 -3.02
C TYR A 121 -3.10 -5.47 -3.43
N HIS A 122 -2.29 -5.67 -4.48
CA HIS A 122 -2.03 -7.00 -5.00
C HIS A 122 -1.28 -7.89 -4.01
N GLU A 123 -0.30 -7.35 -3.28
CA GLU A 123 0.43 -8.10 -2.27
C GLU A 123 -0.44 -8.40 -1.04
N ILE A 124 -1.27 -7.46 -0.60
CA ILE A 124 -2.24 -7.69 0.47
C ILE A 124 -3.18 -8.84 0.10
N LYS A 125 -3.82 -8.80 -1.08
CA LYS A 125 -4.74 -9.85 -1.55
C LYS A 125 -4.08 -11.24 -1.62
N LYS A 126 -2.77 -11.32 -1.87
CA LYS A 126 -2.02 -12.59 -1.90
C LYS A 126 -1.75 -13.19 -0.53
N ASN A 127 -1.80 -12.39 0.53
CA ASN A 127 -1.48 -12.80 1.90
C ASN A 127 -2.71 -12.79 2.83
N LEU A 128 -3.92 -12.66 2.28
CA LEU A 128 -5.19 -12.91 2.99
C LEU A 128 -5.38 -14.40 3.28
#